data_AF-A0A0F9B5L5-F1
#
_entry.id   AF-A0A0F9B5L5-F1
#
_cell.length_a   1.000
_cell.length_b   1.000
_cell.length_c   1.000
_cell.angle_alpha   90.00
_cell.angle_beta   90.00
_cell.angle_gamma   90.00
#
_symmetry.space_group_name_H-M   'P 1'
#
loop_
_entity.id
_entity.type
_entity.pdbx_description
1 polymer ?
#
loop_
_entity_poly.entity_id
_entity_poly.type
_entity_poly.pdbx_seq_one_letter_code
_entity_poly.pdbx_strand_id
1 'polypeptide(L)'
;EPEDVRQLIMAGYLLEQHPLSIELSLKEYKEIMTEFLAKDIKYPTLSNIGERIGERNLISPILDVLNKAFKKLNEIVKPDLILLSGGMTKLPMVRKRLSVFFGMEPQTIPDPDKAVSRGAAIYHYYLHQGYRPTAILAESIYLEMRGHKKLKLVPSGVPLPYEEEFDFNTEGKTKDIAIPLYRTGSSLPFAKRRFSLSKLYPPKTKIKAKIKVDLLKVMEFQAWVEERPSDKITITIDFNRDTKQKKTSVDVKQRIEPSVVEKIEKSRQVIKEKEGSSREVQYNELTEFFNSIPYTSKPNYAKLTEKEIVNSRNIDQVVRGLLNIQRKTHHKIREKIILLLGDIVSEHRIHVNYPNIISRVTKNMARYVDMIQNLDNPIPKEINITVRYAIETIGKTKTIDLQRNVIASLITWVNEP
;
A
#
# COMPACT_ATOMS: atom_id res chain seq x y z
N GLU A 1 13.76 -30.44 21.69
CA GLU A 1 13.42 -30.50 20.25
C GLU A 1 14.72 -30.43 19.47
N PRO A 2 14.92 -31.16 18.37
CA PRO A 2 16.20 -31.17 17.69
C PRO A 2 16.33 -29.84 16.93
N GLU A 3 17.03 -28.88 17.52
CA GLU A 3 17.24 -27.54 16.94
C GLU A 3 18.05 -27.56 15.64
N ASP A 4 18.67 -28.71 15.35
CA ASP A 4 19.48 -29.01 14.18
C ASP A 4 18.68 -29.54 12.98
N VAL A 5 17.36 -29.80 13.14
CA VAL A 5 16.51 -30.18 12.00
C VAL A 5 16.45 -29.01 11.03
N ARG A 6 16.93 -29.26 9.81
CA ARG A 6 16.88 -28.30 8.71
C ARG A 6 15.55 -28.39 7.99
N GLN A 7 14.98 -27.23 7.69
CA GLN A 7 13.76 -27.13 6.91
C GLN A 7 13.99 -26.19 5.73
N LEU A 8 13.51 -26.59 4.56
CA LEU A 8 13.50 -25.74 3.39
C LEU A 8 12.53 -24.59 3.60
N ILE A 9 13.06 -23.37 3.73
CA ILE A 9 12.26 -22.16 3.75
C ILE A 9 12.12 -21.66 2.32
N MET A 10 10.93 -21.81 1.77
CA MET A 10 10.53 -21.15 0.54
C MET A 10 9.99 -19.76 0.89
N ALA A 11 10.83 -18.73 0.78
CA ALA A 11 10.34 -17.38 0.96
C ALA A 11 9.51 -16.99 -0.27
N GLY A 12 8.24 -16.60 -0.06
CA GLY A 12 7.44 -15.92 -1.09
C GLY A 12 7.97 -14.53 -1.48
N TYR A 13 9.11 -14.11 -0.94
CA TYR A 13 9.81 -12.88 -1.28
C TYR A 13 10.90 -13.18 -2.30
N LEU A 14 10.70 -12.64 -3.51
CA LEU A 14 11.66 -12.67 -4.60
C LEU A 14 12.85 -11.78 -4.24
N LEU A 15 14.03 -12.38 -4.03
CA LEU A 15 15.28 -11.64 -4.14
C LEU A 15 15.64 -11.64 -5.63
N GLU A 16 15.68 -10.46 -6.26
CA GLU A 16 16.05 -10.34 -7.68
C GLU A 16 15.25 -11.24 -8.65
N GLN A 17 13.96 -11.46 -8.39
CA GLN A 17 13.08 -12.33 -9.20
C GLN A 17 13.38 -13.84 -9.13
N HIS A 18 14.25 -14.27 -8.21
CA HIS A 18 14.46 -15.68 -7.92
C HIS A 18 13.73 -16.09 -6.63
N PRO A 19 13.04 -17.25 -6.60
CA PRO A 19 12.52 -17.80 -5.36
C PRO A 19 13.71 -18.13 -4.46
N LEU A 20 13.78 -17.46 -3.31
CA LEU A 20 14.80 -17.73 -2.32
C LEU A 20 14.43 -19.06 -1.62
N SER A 21 15.14 -20.13 -1.98
CA SER A 21 15.07 -21.44 -1.33
C SER A 21 16.31 -21.62 -0.46
N ILE A 22 16.16 -21.50 0.86
CA ILE A 22 17.26 -21.68 1.80
C ILE A 22 16.83 -22.76 2.79
N GLU A 23 17.67 -23.78 2.97
CA GLU A 23 17.52 -24.69 4.10
C GLU A 23 18.14 -24.06 5.34
N LEU A 24 17.34 -23.88 6.38
CA LEU A 24 17.79 -23.36 7.67
C LEU A 24 17.33 -24.30 8.78
N SER A 25 18.22 -24.56 9.71
CA SER A 25 17.85 -25.13 11.01
C SER A 25 17.19 -24.06 11.89
N LEU A 26 16.44 -24.51 12.90
CA LEU A 26 15.87 -23.60 13.88
C LEU A 26 16.97 -22.81 14.62
N LYS A 27 18.13 -23.44 14.87
CA LYS A 27 19.29 -22.79 15.48
C LYS A 27 19.84 -21.66 14.61
N GLU A 28 20.13 -21.91 13.34
CA GLU A 28 20.62 -20.90 12.40
C GLU A 28 19.61 -19.75 12.26
N TYR A 29 18.30 -20.06 12.18
CA TYR A 29 17.26 -19.04 12.15
C TYR A 29 17.27 -18.16 13.42
N LYS A 30 17.42 -18.77 14.60
CA LYS A 30 17.51 -18.03 15.88
C LYS A 30 18.75 -17.13 15.93
N GLU A 31 19.87 -17.58 15.39
CA GLU A 31 21.11 -16.81 15.29
C GLU A 31 20.92 -15.57 14.40
N ILE A 32 20.38 -15.75 13.19
CA ILE A 32 20.04 -14.65 12.26
C ILE A 32 19.12 -13.61 12.94
N MET A 33 18.12 -14.08 13.67
CA MET A 33 17.14 -13.20 14.31
C MET A 33 17.68 -12.49 15.56
N THR A 34 18.87 -12.82 16.05
CA THR A 34 19.36 -12.30 17.34
C THR A 34 19.59 -10.79 17.31
N GLU A 35 20.17 -10.24 16.24
CA GLU A 35 20.37 -8.79 16.08
C GLU A 35 19.02 -8.06 16.04
N PHE A 36 18.06 -8.59 15.28
CA PHE A 36 16.72 -8.01 15.16
C PHE A 36 15.95 -8.02 16.50
N LEU A 37 16.12 -9.05 17.32
CA LEU A 37 15.41 -9.17 18.60
C LEU A 37 16.05 -8.32 19.71
N ALA A 38 17.33 -7.96 19.57
CA ALA A 38 18.08 -7.13 20.51
C ALA A 38 17.86 -7.53 21.97
N LYS A 39 18.19 -8.79 22.29
CA LYS A 39 17.86 -9.46 23.58
C LYS A 39 18.56 -8.83 24.79
N ASP A 40 19.69 -8.18 24.57
CA ASP A 40 20.52 -7.46 25.54
C ASP A 40 19.86 -6.18 26.05
N ILE A 41 18.98 -5.57 25.25
CA ILE A 41 18.28 -4.34 25.63
C ILE A 41 17.23 -4.63 26.72
N LYS A 42 17.32 -3.92 27.84
CA LYS A 42 16.35 -4.02 28.94
C LYS A 42 15.32 -2.88 28.88
N TYR A 43 14.24 -3.04 29.64
CA TYR A 43 13.27 -1.96 29.85
C TYR A 43 13.98 -0.72 30.44
N PRO A 44 13.65 0.51 29.98
CA PRO A 44 14.35 1.70 30.43
C PRO A 44 14.11 2.01 31.91
N THR A 45 15.15 2.53 32.56
CA THR A 45 15.18 3.09 33.91
C THR A 45 15.51 4.58 33.82
N LEU A 46 15.43 5.31 34.95
CA LEU A 46 15.68 6.76 34.95
C LEU A 46 17.11 7.09 34.51
N SER A 47 18.05 6.17 34.73
CA SER A 47 19.46 6.32 34.41
C SER A 47 19.80 6.17 32.93
N ASN A 48 18.96 5.49 32.13
CA ASN A 48 19.27 5.18 30.72
C ASN A 48 18.15 5.57 29.74
N ILE A 49 17.07 6.19 30.23
CA ILE A 49 15.96 6.60 29.36
C ILE A 49 16.42 7.67 28.37
N GLY A 50 16.18 7.42 27.07
CA GLY A 50 16.57 8.32 25.99
C GLY A 50 17.98 8.12 25.45
N GLU A 51 18.75 7.16 25.96
CA GLU A 51 19.98 6.71 25.30
C GLU A 51 19.67 6.16 23.90
N ARG A 52 20.52 6.49 22.92
CA ARG A 52 20.37 6.00 21.55
C ARG A 52 20.84 4.55 21.48
N ILE A 53 19.95 3.68 21.02
CA ILE A 53 20.24 2.26 20.78
C ILE A 53 19.99 1.96 19.29
N GLY A 54 20.81 1.07 18.71
CA GLY A 54 20.92 0.86 17.26
C GLY A 54 19.60 0.81 16.48
N GLU A 55 19.57 1.31 15.25
CA GLU A 55 18.32 1.66 14.56
C GLU A 55 17.58 0.47 13.90
N ARG A 56 18.18 -0.72 13.82
CA ARG A 56 17.68 -1.86 13.03
C ARG A 56 17.20 -3.05 13.87
N ASN A 57 16.44 -2.80 14.93
CA ASN A 57 15.87 -3.87 15.75
C ASN A 57 14.42 -3.61 16.18
N LEU A 58 13.79 -4.64 16.76
CA LEU A 58 12.41 -4.64 17.24
C LEU A 58 12.14 -3.63 18.37
N ILE A 59 13.14 -3.38 19.23
CA ILE A 59 12.98 -2.68 20.50
C ILE A 59 13.19 -1.16 20.35
N SER A 60 14.04 -0.72 19.43
CA SER A 60 14.36 0.70 19.25
C SER A 60 13.14 1.60 19.00
N PRO A 61 12.16 1.22 18.14
CA PRO A 61 10.93 2.00 17.98
C PRO A 61 10.10 2.08 19.28
N ILE A 62 10.11 1.02 20.08
CA ILE A 62 9.39 0.97 21.37
C ILE A 62 10.03 1.94 22.35
N LEU A 63 11.36 1.96 22.44
CA LEU A 63 12.11 2.89 23.31
C LEU A 63 11.90 4.35 22.91
N ASP A 64 11.83 4.66 21.61
CA ASP A 64 11.53 6.03 21.16
C ASP A 64 10.14 6.49 21.64
N VAL A 65 9.14 5.61 21.58
CA VAL A 65 7.80 5.90 22.11
C VAL A 65 7.82 6.07 23.62
N LEU A 66 8.50 5.20 24.37
CA LEU A 66 8.64 5.31 25.83
C LEU A 66 9.37 6.60 26.24
N ASN A 67 10.42 6.99 25.52
CA ASN A 67 11.14 8.25 25.75
C ASN A 67 10.25 9.47 25.48
N LYS A 68 9.44 9.43 24.41
CA LYS A 68 8.45 10.49 24.15
C LYS A 68 7.41 10.58 25.25
N ALA A 69 6.93 9.45 25.77
CA ALA A 69 6.00 9.41 26.88
C ALA A 69 6.63 9.99 28.16
N PHE A 70 7.87 9.59 28.49
CA PHE A 70 8.63 10.12 29.61
C PHE A 70 8.81 11.64 29.51
N LYS A 71 9.20 12.17 28.36
CA LYS A 71 9.33 13.63 28.16
C LYS A 71 8.02 14.39 28.40
N LYS A 72 6.87 13.74 28.18
CA LYS A 72 5.55 14.35 28.36
C LYS A 72 5.02 14.23 29.79
N LEU A 73 5.28 13.11 30.45
CA LEU A 73 4.71 12.78 31.76
C LEU A 73 5.70 12.97 32.92
N ASN A 74 6.98 13.14 32.61
CA ASN A 74 8.10 13.16 33.55
C ASN A 74 8.17 11.92 34.45
N GLU A 75 7.68 10.78 33.95
CA GLU A 75 7.62 9.50 34.65
C GLU A 75 7.84 8.34 33.67
N ILE A 76 8.47 7.26 34.14
CA ILE A 76 8.63 6.04 33.35
C ILE A 76 7.29 5.31 33.29
N VAL A 77 6.70 5.32 32.09
CA VAL A 77 5.45 4.62 31.84
C VAL A 77 5.70 3.12 31.88
N LYS A 78 4.91 2.39 32.68
CA LYS A 78 4.77 0.94 32.58
C LYS A 78 3.38 0.65 32.01
N PRO A 79 3.25 -0.05 30.87
CA PRO A 79 1.95 -0.37 30.31
C PRO A 79 1.22 -1.40 31.18
N ASP A 80 -0.09 -1.23 31.34
CA ASP A 80 -0.98 -2.20 32.01
C ASP A 80 -1.32 -3.40 31.11
N LEU A 81 -1.25 -3.20 29.78
CA LEU A 81 -1.60 -4.20 28.78
C LEU A 81 -0.76 -4.02 27.52
N ILE A 82 -0.32 -5.13 26.93
CA ILE A 82 0.40 -5.17 25.65
C ILE A 82 -0.47 -5.91 24.64
N LEU A 83 -0.96 -5.18 23.63
CA LEU A 83 -1.77 -5.75 22.55
C LEU A 83 -0.94 -5.91 21.27
N LEU A 84 -0.92 -7.14 20.74
CA LEU A 84 -0.21 -7.46 19.51
C LEU A 84 -1.17 -7.44 18.31
N SER A 85 -0.81 -6.67 17.29
CA SER A 85 -1.53 -6.54 16.01
C SER A 85 -0.55 -6.59 14.83
N GLY A 86 -1.00 -7.10 13.68
CA GLY A 86 -0.21 -7.25 12.46
C GLY A 86 0.49 -8.60 12.29
N GLY A 87 0.75 -9.00 11.05
CA GLY A 87 1.25 -10.34 10.72
C GLY A 87 2.57 -10.73 11.38
N MET A 88 3.50 -9.78 11.54
CA MET A 88 4.81 -10.03 12.16
C MET A 88 4.71 -10.44 13.64
N THR A 89 3.62 -10.11 14.32
CA THR A 89 3.43 -10.50 15.73
C THR A 89 3.05 -11.96 15.90
N LYS A 90 2.76 -12.68 14.81
CA LYS A 90 2.53 -14.12 14.82
C LYS A 90 3.82 -14.91 15.05
N LEU A 91 4.99 -14.32 14.81
CA LEU A 91 6.28 -14.95 15.06
C LEU A 91 6.46 -15.20 16.56
N PRO A 92 6.61 -16.47 17.01
CA PRO A 92 6.73 -16.78 18.42
C PRO A 92 7.92 -16.10 19.10
N MET A 93 9.03 -15.89 18.36
CA MET A 93 10.21 -15.21 18.87
C MET A 93 9.96 -13.74 19.21
N VAL A 94 9.14 -13.04 18.42
CA VAL A 94 8.75 -11.65 18.67
C VAL A 94 7.91 -11.59 19.95
N ARG A 95 6.90 -12.44 20.09
CA ARG A 95 6.04 -12.49 21.28
C ARG A 95 6.84 -12.78 22.55
N LYS A 96 7.70 -13.80 22.52
CA LYS A 96 8.58 -14.14 23.65
C LYS A 96 9.51 -12.99 24.01
N ARG A 97 10.10 -12.33 23.01
CA ARG A 97 10.99 -11.18 23.24
C ARG A 97 10.27 -10.02 23.92
N LEU A 98 9.06 -9.69 23.47
CA LEU A 98 8.25 -8.63 24.08
C LEU A 98 7.79 -9.01 25.50
N SER A 99 7.42 -10.27 25.74
CA SER A 99 7.09 -10.76 27.10
C SER A 99 8.25 -10.52 28.07
N VAL A 100 9.46 -10.92 27.68
CA VAL A 100 10.68 -10.68 28.49
C VAL A 100 11.00 -9.19 28.61
N PHE A 101 10.85 -8.41 27.53
CA PHE A 101 11.16 -6.98 27.54
C PHE A 101 10.29 -6.20 28.53
N PHE A 102 8.99 -6.44 28.52
CA PHE A 102 8.04 -5.74 29.39
C PHE A 102 7.82 -6.42 30.75
N GLY A 103 8.25 -7.67 30.91
CA GLY A 103 7.93 -8.49 32.08
C GLY A 103 6.44 -8.80 32.20
N MET A 104 5.73 -8.84 31.07
CA MET A 104 4.28 -9.03 30.98
C MET A 104 3.93 -9.79 29.71
N GLU A 105 3.04 -10.78 29.81
CA GLU A 105 2.58 -11.56 28.66
C GLU A 105 1.74 -10.71 27.68
N PRO A 106 2.18 -10.54 26.41
CA PRO A 106 1.40 -9.84 25.41
C PRO A 106 0.17 -10.64 24.99
N GLN A 107 -0.95 -9.94 24.80
CA GLN A 107 -2.19 -10.50 24.28
C GLN A 107 -2.30 -10.22 22.78
N THR A 108 -2.52 -11.29 22.00
CA THR A 108 -2.73 -11.15 20.55
C THR A 108 -4.21 -10.87 20.27
N ILE A 109 -4.47 -9.82 19.49
CA ILE A 109 -5.85 -9.50 19.07
C ILE A 109 -6.38 -10.60 18.14
N PRO A 110 -7.66 -11.02 18.27
CA PRO A 110 -8.29 -11.93 17.32
C PRO A 110 -8.22 -11.37 15.88
N ASP A 111 -7.68 -12.17 14.96
CA ASP A 111 -7.31 -11.74 13.60
C ASP A 111 -6.41 -10.49 13.59
N PRO A 112 -5.13 -10.59 13.98
CA PRO A 112 -4.23 -9.43 14.10
C PRO A 112 -4.04 -8.70 12.76
N ASP A 113 -4.26 -9.37 11.62
CA ASP A 113 -4.21 -8.76 10.29
C ASP A 113 -5.45 -7.91 9.96
N LYS A 114 -6.58 -8.14 10.66
CA LYS A 114 -7.86 -7.44 10.45
C LYS A 114 -8.21 -6.47 11.58
N ALA A 115 -7.47 -6.48 12.69
CA ALA A 115 -7.74 -5.65 13.85
C ALA A 115 -7.88 -4.15 13.49
N VAL A 116 -6.95 -3.63 12.69
CA VAL A 116 -6.94 -2.22 12.26
C VAL A 116 -8.16 -1.88 11.40
N SER A 117 -8.52 -2.72 10.43
CA SER A 117 -9.65 -2.44 9.54
C SER A 117 -11.01 -2.55 10.26
N ARG A 118 -11.14 -3.50 11.19
CA ARG A 118 -12.31 -3.58 12.10
C ARG A 118 -12.42 -2.33 12.96
N GLY A 119 -11.31 -1.88 13.55
CA GLY A 119 -11.26 -0.64 14.33
C GLY A 119 -11.70 0.58 13.51
N ALA A 120 -11.26 0.68 12.25
CA ALA A 120 -11.67 1.76 11.36
C ALA A 120 -13.18 1.74 11.05
N ALA A 121 -13.77 0.55 10.86
CA ALA A 121 -15.22 0.42 10.64
C ALA A 121 -16.04 0.86 11.87
N ILE A 122 -15.61 0.44 13.06
CA ILE A 122 -16.23 0.84 14.33
C ILE A 122 -16.08 2.35 14.55
N TYR A 123 -14.88 2.89 14.32
CA TYR A 123 -14.61 4.32 14.39
C TYR A 123 -15.58 5.11 13.50
N HIS A 124 -15.75 4.69 12.24
CA HIS A 124 -16.66 5.34 11.30
C HIS A 124 -18.14 5.22 11.72
N TYR A 125 -18.56 4.08 12.26
CA TYR A 125 -19.90 3.93 12.83
C TYR A 125 -20.15 4.96 13.93
N TYR A 126 -19.23 5.10 14.88
CA TYR A 126 -19.38 6.09 15.95
C TYR A 126 -19.36 7.53 15.45
N LEU A 127 -18.58 7.84 14.40
CA LEU A 127 -18.65 9.16 13.76
C LEU A 127 -20.07 9.49 13.26
N HIS A 128 -20.78 8.51 12.69
CA HIS A 128 -22.20 8.66 12.29
C HIS A 128 -23.15 8.82 13.48
N GLN A 129 -22.83 8.19 14.62
CA GLN A 129 -23.59 8.35 15.88
C GLN A 129 -23.27 9.68 16.60
N GLY A 130 -22.53 10.59 15.96
CA GLY A 130 -22.19 11.89 16.53
C GLY A 130 -20.97 11.88 17.46
N TYR A 131 -20.29 10.75 17.63
CA TYR A 131 -19.00 10.73 18.33
C TYR A 131 -17.99 11.63 17.58
N ARG A 132 -17.26 12.44 18.33
CA ARG A 132 -16.23 13.34 17.81
C ARG A 132 -14.92 13.04 18.55
N PRO A 133 -14.16 12.04 18.11
CA PRO A 133 -12.89 11.71 18.74
C PRO A 133 -11.90 12.87 18.59
N THR A 134 -11.09 13.08 19.63
CA THR A 134 -9.96 14.00 19.56
C THR A 134 -8.97 13.47 18.54
N ALA A 135 -8.90 14.11 17.38
CA ALA A 135 -7.88 13.80 16.39
C ALA A 135 -6.53 14.32 16.89
N ILE A 136 -5.43 13.66 16.51
CA ILE A 136 -4.08 14.18 16.71
C ILE A 136 -3.41 14.42 15.37
N LEU A 137 -2.55 15.43 15.29
CA LEU A 137 -1.68 15.62 14.14
C LEU A 137 -0.42 14.76 14.31
N ALA A 138 -0.19 13.77 13.45
CA ALA A 138 0.92 12.83 13.60
C ALA A 138 2.30 13.45 13.33
N GLU A 139 2.37 14.45 12.47
CA GLU A 139 3.62 15.09 12.01
C GLU A 139 3.73 16.52 12.54
N SER A 140 4.95 17.02 12.74
CA SER A 140 5.13 18.44 13.04
C SER A 140 5.12 19.26 11.75
N ILE A 141 4.55 20.46 11.81
CA ILE A 141 4.55 21.44 10.71
C ILE A 141 5.59 22.51 11.02
N TYR A 142 6.38 22.89 10.02
CA TYR A 142 7.42 23.90 10.16
C TYR A 142 7.29 24.99 9.10
N LEU A 143 7.67 26.21 9.47
CA LEU A 143 7.94 27.31 8.55
C LEU A 143 9.45 27.43 8.37
N GLU A 144 9.94 27.38 7.14
CA GLU A 144 11.34 27.70 6.86
C GLU A 144 11.53 29.22 6.76
N MET A 145 12.40 29.73 7.61
CA MET A 145 12.89 31.10 7.62
C MET A 145 14.18 31.21 6.81
N ARG A 146 14.61 32.43 6.53
CA ARG A 146 15.88 32.70 5.86
C ARG A 146 17.05 32.08 6.65
N GLY A 147 18.05 31.58 5.91
CA GLY A 147 19.14 30.78 6.49
C GLY A 147 18.75 29.33 6.82
N HIS A 148 17.69 28.79 6.20
CA HIS A 148 17.22 27.39 6.36
C HIS A 148 16.82 27.01 7.79
N LYS A 149 16.59 27.99 8.66
CA LYS A 149 16.09 27.76 10.01
C LYS A 149 14.61 27.38 9.94
N LYS A 150 14.23 26.24 10.54
CA LYS A 150 12.85 25.78 10.58
C LYS A 150 12.21 26.13 11.93
N LEU A 151 11.24 27.04 11.92
CA LEU A 151 10.39 27.28 13.09
C LEU A 151 9.28 26.22 13.12
N LYS A 152 9.07 25.57 14.27
CA LYS A 152 7.99 24.61 14.46
C LYS A 152 6.69 25.36 14.72
N LEU A 153 5.72 25.24 13.81
CA LEU A 153 4.40 25.87 13.92
C LEU A 153 3.36 24.97 14.58
N VAL A 154 3.44 23.65 14.38
CA VAL A 154 2.55 22.68 15.03
C VAL A 154 3.40 21.50 15.47
N PRO A 155 3.46 21.16 16.76
CA PRO A 155 4.12 19.95 17.23
C PRO A 155 3.36 18.67 16.83
N SER A 156 4.09 17.59 16.56
CA SER A 156 3.50 16.27 16.39
C SER A 156 2.87 15.77 17.69
N GLY A 157 1.73 15.11 17.59
CA GLY A 157 1.00 14.51 18.70
C GLY A 157 0.10 15.49 19.45
N VAL A 158 -0.05 16.73 18.99
CA VAL A 158 -1.01 17.67 19.59
C VAL A 158 -2.45 17.25 19.31
N PRO A 159 -3.35 17.38 20.29
CA PRO A 159 -4.77 17.20 20.05
C PRO A 159 -5.30 18.29 19.13
N LEU A 160 -6.29 17.94 18.33
CA LEU A 160 -7.02 18.83 17.44
C LEU A 160 -8.40 19.15 18.06
N PRO A 161 -8.93 20.37 17.85
CA PRO A 161 -8.34 21.45 17.07
C PRO A 161 -7.11 22.09 17.75
N TYR A 162 -6.19 22.61 16.95
CA TYR A 162 -4.97 23.28 17.40
C TYR A 162 -4.93 24.71 16.86
N GLU A 163 -4.52 25.67 17.70
CA GLU A 163 -4.37 27.07 17.32
C GLU A 163 -3.19 27.69 18.05
N GLU A 164 -2.35 28.42 17.31
CA GLU A 164 -1.19 29.13 17.87
C GLU A 164 -0.90 30.40 17.05
N GLU A 165 -0.41 31.43 17.74
CA GLU A 165 0.01 32.70 17.15
C GLU A 165 1.53 32.86 17.26
N PHE A 166 2.11 33.49 16.26
CA PHE A 166 3.56 33.65 16.13
C PHE A 166 3.90 35.05 15.67
N ASP A 167 4.99 35.58 16.21
CA ASP A 167 5.55 36.86 15.79
C ASP A 167 6.88 36.64 15.05
N PHE A 168 7.06 37.36 13.93
CA PHE A 168 8.26 37.32 13.10
C PHE A 168 8.70 38.73 12.76
N ASN A 169 9.96 38.87 12.37
CA ASN A 169 10.51 40.10 11.82
C ASN A 169 11.07 39.85 10.43
N THR A 170 10.83 40.77 9.49
CA THR A 170 11.52 40.74 8.20
C THR A 170 13.02 41.00 8.40
N GLU A 171 13.88 40.29 7.68
CA GLU A 171 15.34 40.52 7.79
C GLU A 171 15.81 41.73 6.97
N GLY A 172 15.13 42.02 5.87
CA GLY A 172 15.53 43.06 4.92
C GLY A 172 14.33 43.83 4.39
N LYS A 173 14.64 44.89 3.65
CA LYS A 173 13.64 45.69 2.93
C LYS A 173 12.98 44.78 1.89
N THR A 174 11.67 44.58 1.97
CA THR A 174 10.97 43.65 1.09
C THR A 174 9.57 44.10 0.74
N LYS A 175 9.14 43.75 -0.48
CA LYS A 175 7.75 43.80 -0.91
C LYS A 175 7.17 42.39 -1.01
N ASP A 176 7.96 41.34 -0.87
CA ASP A 176 7.50 39.96 -1.04
C ASP A 176 7.88 39.10 0.17
N ILE A 177 6.94 38.28 0.64
CA ILE A 177 7.14 37.29 1.70
C ILE A 177 6.89 35.91 1.11
N ALA A 178 7.85 35.00 1.31
CA ALA A 178 7.71 33.59 0.98
C ALA A 178 7.35 32.79 2.24
N ILE A 179 6.37 31.90 2.11
CA ILE A 179 5.90 31.01 3.19
C ILE A 179 6.06 29.56 2.71
N PRO A 180 7.27 28.99 2.87
CA PRO A 180 7.52 27.58 2.63
C PRO A 180 7.22 26.75 3.90
N LEU A 181 6.24 25.85 3.81
CA LEU A 181 5.84 24.96 4.89
C LEU A 181 6.35 23.55 4.67
N TYR A 182 6.90 22.96 5.73
CA TYR A 182 7.51 21.63 5.75
C TYR A 182 6.82 20.72 6.76
N ARG A 183 6.91 19.41 6.53
CA ARG A 183 6.57 18.36 7.49
C ARG A 183 7.84 17.75 8.06
N THR A 184 7.73 17.08 9.21
CA THR A 184 8.83 16.30 9.80
C THR A 184 9.45 15.35 8.76
N GLY A 185 10.78 15.36 8.62
CA GLY A 185 11.51 14.48 7.72
C GLY A 185 11.46 14.85 6.22
N SER A 186 10.66 15.85 5.81
CA SER A 186 10.59 16.26 4.40
C SER A 186 11.73 17.22 4.00
N SER A 187 12.39 16.90 2.89
CA SER A 187 13.40 17.77 2.24
C SER A 187 12.77 18.87 1.37
N LEU A 188 11.52 18.69 0.95
CA LEU A 188 10.79 19.63 0.10
C LEU A 188 9.58 20.22 0.85
N PRO A 189 9.24 21.50 0.59
CA PRO A 189 8.07 22.10 1.21
C PRO A 189 6.81 21.46 0.60
N PHE A 190 5.87 21.06 1.45
CA PHE A 190 4.57 20.55 0.99
C PHE A 190 3.66 21.68 0.50
N ALA A 191 3.93 22.90 0.95
CA ALA A 191 3.28 24.10 0.45
C ALA A 191 4.26 25.26 0.37
N LYS A 192 4.21 25.97 -0.75
CA LYS A 192 4.97 27.20 -0.95
C LYS A 192 4.02 28.24 -1.50
N ARG A 193 3.90 29.35 -0.78
CA ARG A 193 3.16 30.53 -1.23
C ARG A 193 4.06 31.75 -1.16
N ARG A 194 3.80 32.71 -2.04
CA ARG A 194 4.42 34.03 -2.02
C ARG A 194 3.31 35.05 -1.93
N PHE A 195 3.52 36.07 -1.12
CA PHE A 195 2.62 37.17 -0.93
C PHE A 195 3.35 38.48 -1.20
N SER A 196 2.82 39.26 -2.13
CA SER A 196 3.30 40.61 -2.40
C SER A 196 2.55 41.60 -1.52
N LEU A 197 3.30 42.32 -0.71
CA LEU A 197 2.86 43.39 0.19
C LEU A 197 2.42 44.61 -0.63
N SER A 198 1.54 45.45 -0.05
CA SER A 198 0.97 46.61 -0.77
C SER A 198 2.04 47.65 -1.12
N LYS A 199 3.08 47.74 -0.28
CA LYS A 199 4.22 48.65 -0.42
C LYS A 199 5.52 47.95 -0.04
N LEU A 200 6.62 48.64 -0.31
CA LEU A 200 7.94 48.22 0.12
C LEU A 200 8.11 48.53 1.62
N TYR A 201 8.29 47.50 2.44
CA TYR A 201 8.46 47.64 3.90
C TYR A 201 9.94 47.65 4.28
N PRO A 202 10.33 48.37 5.35
CA PRO A 202 11.69 48.39 5.85
C PRO A 202 12.11 47.05 6.47
N PRO A 203 13.41 46.82 6.71
CA PRO A 203 13.88 45.71 7.54
C PRO A 203 13.25 45.75 8.94
N LYS A 204 13.18 44.58 9.60
CA LYS A 204 12.59 44.40 10.95
C LYS A 204 11.11 44.79 11.05
N THR A 205 10.39 44.74 9.93
CA THR A 205 8.94 44.90 9.94
C THR A 205 8.32 43.69 10.65
N LYS A 206 7.44 43.96 11.62
CA LYS A 206 6.76 42.93 12.39
C LYS A 206 5.64 42.27 11.59
N ILE A 207 5.70 40.95 11.53
CA ILE A 207 4.69 40.09 10.89
C ILE A 207 4.07 39.23 11.98
N LYS A 208 2.76 39.28 12.09
CA LYS A 208 2.01 38.32 12.90
C LYS A 208 1.58 37.16 12.01
N ALA A 209 1.64 35.95 12.53
CA ALA A 209 1.00 34.81 11.90
C ALA A 209 0.17 34.02 12.90
N LYS A 210 -0.76 33.26 12.36
CA LYS A 210 -1.70 32.44 13.09
C LYS A 210 -1.93 31.16 12.33
N ILE A 211 -1.76 30.03 13.00
CA ILE A 211 -2.09 28.72 12.44
C ILE A 211 -3.27 28.14 13.18
N LYS A 212 -4.21 27.57 12.42
CA LYS A 212 -5.31 26.77 12.93
C LYS A 212 -5.30 25.42 12.24
N VAL A 213 -5.54 24.35 12.96
CA VAL A 213 -5.78 23.01 12.41
C VAL A 213 -7.04 22.47 13.05
N ASP A 214 -8.05 22.17 12.24
CA ASP A 214 -9.34 21.69 12.75
C ASP A 214 -9.39 20.16 12.94
N LEU A 215 -10.52 19.65 13.42
CA LEU A 215 -10.77 18.21 13.61
C LEU A 215 -10.76 17.42 12.30
N LEU A 216 -11.01 18.07 11.16
CA LEU A 216 -10.94 17.48 9.83
C LEU A 216 -9.51 17.53 9.26
N LYS A 217 -8.53 18.03 10.02
CA LYS A 217 -7.16 18.25 9.56
C LYS A 217 -7.10 19.21 8.37
N VAL A 218 -8.01 20.19 8.32
CA VAL A 218 -7.84 21.37 7.48
C VAL A 218 -7.02 22.37 8.27
N MET A 219 -5.88 22.75 7.69
CA MET A 219 -5.00 23.77 8.23
C MET A 219 -5.26 25.10 7.55
N GLU A 220 -5.39 26.15 8.35
CA GLU A 220 -5.39 27.53 7.90
C GLU A 220 -4.20 28.25 8.51
N PHE A 221 -3.30 28.75 7.65
CA PHE A 221 -2.20 29.61 8.05
C PHE A 221 -2.46 31.03 7.56
N GLN A 222 -2.50 31.98 8.47
CA GLN A 222 -2.67 33.40 8.18
C GLN A 222 -1.39 34.13 8.56
N ALA A 223 -0.94 35.09 7.76
CA ALA A 223 0.13 36.01 8.13
C ALA A 223 -0.18 37.43 7.65
N TRP A 224 0.08 38.44 8.47
CA TRP A 224 -0.17 39.84 8.16
C TRP A 224 0.86 40.78 8.77
N VAL A 225 1.04 41.95 8.16
CA VAL A 225 1.87 43.03 8.72
C VAL A 225 1.17 43.66 9.92
N GLU A 226 1.84 43.76 11.07
CA GLU A 226 1.24 44.29 12.31
C GLU A 226 0.71 45.72 12.12
N GLU A 227 1.52 46.59 11.52
CA GLU A 227 1.17 48.00 11.26
C GLU A 227 0.09 48.18 10.18
N ARG A 228 -0.14 47.16 9.35
CA ARG A 228 -1.13 47.20 8.27
C ARG A 228 -1.76 45.82 8.06
N PRO A 229 -2.76 45.45 8.89
CA PRO A 229 -3.38 44.12 8.81
C PRO A 229 -4.09 43.80 7.50
N SER A 230 -4.33 44.81 6.63
CA SER A 230 -4.83 44.57 5.26
C SER A 230 -3.83 43.81 4.40
N ASP A 231 -2.54 43.92 4.69
CA ASP A 231 -1.48 43.18 4.00
C ASP A 231 -1.40 41.79 4.61
N LYS A 232 -2.40 40.96 4.27
CA LYS A 232 -2.61 39.62 4.81
C LYS A 232 -2.61 38.57 3.70
N ILE A 233 -2.02 37.42 4.01
CA ILE A 233 -2.18 36.18 3.26
C ILE A 233 -2.85 35.12 4.13
N THR A 234 -3.77 34.37 3.52
CA THR A 234 -4.36 33.17 4.10
C THR A 234 -4.05 31.98 3.20
N ILE A 235 -3.53 30.90 3.79
CA ILE A 235 -3.21 29.65 3.12
C ILE A 235 -4.04 28.55 3.78
N THR A 236 -4.95 27.96 3.01
CA THR A 236 -5.76 26.82 3.47
C THR A 236 -5.25 25.54 2.82
N ILE A 237 -5.01 24.51 3.62
CA ILE A 237 -4.51 23.21 3.18
C ILE A 237 -5.33 22.12 3.86
N ASP A 238 -5.97 21.27 3.06
CA ASP A 238 -6.68 20.09 3.54
C ASP A 238 -5.69 18.90 3.57
N PHE A 239 -5.34 18.41 4.77
CA PHE A 239 -4.42 17.28 4.91
C PHE A 239 -5.01 15.94 4.45
N ASN A 240 -6.33 15.84 4.28
CA ASN A 240 -6.96 14.63 3.72
C ASN A 240 -6.91 14.61 2.18
N ARG A 241 -6.76 15.78 1.55
CA ARG A 241 -6.59 15.88 0.10
C ARG A 241 -5.11 15.79 -0.24
N ASP A 242 -4.69 14.58 -0.56
CA ASP A 242 -3.40 14.37 -1.21
C ASP A 242 -3.33 15.26 -2.47
N THR A 243 -2.28 16.08 -2.59
CA THR A 243 -2.05 17.00 -3.73
C THR A 243 -1.78 16.28 -5.06
N LYS A 244 -2.12 14.99 -5.16
CA LYS A 244 -2.18 14.20 -6.39
C LYS A 244 -3.60 14.08 -6.97
N GLN A 245 -4.56 14.91 -6.56
CA GLN A 245 -5.80 15.10 -7.31
C GLN A 245 -5.66 16.25 -8.30
N LYS A 246 -5.39 15.91 -9.57
CA LYS A 246 -5.65 16.84 -10.69
C LYS A 246 -7.12 17.27 -10.61
N LYS A 247 -7.35 18.58 -10.59
CA LYS A 247 -8.67 19.20 -10.75
C LYS A 247 -9.38 18.56 -11.96
N THR A 248 -10.50 17.89 -11.71
CA THR A 248 -11.55 17.68 -12.72
C THR A 248 -12.80 18.36 -12.18
N SER A 249 -12.82 19.69 -12.31
CA SER A 249 -14.07 20.43 -12.45
C SER A 249 -14.40 20.40 -13.93
N VAL A 250 -15.35 19.54 -14.32
CA VAL A 250 -15.90 19.51 -15.66
C VAL A 250 -16.94 20.62 -15.75
N ASP A 251 -16.57 21.71 -16.41
CA ASP A 251 -17.54 22.59 -17.08
C ASP A 251 -17.55 22.19 -18.56
N VAL A 252 -18.73 21.81 -19.04
CA VAL A 252 -18.98 21.35 -20.41
C VAL A 252 -19.19 22.58 -21.30
N LYS A 253 -18.33 22.78 -22.31
CA LYS A 253 -18.64 23.29 -23.67
C LYS A 253 -17.37 23.68 -24.44
N GLN A 254 -17.07 23.00 -25.55
CA GLN A 254 -16.92 23.57 -26.92
C GLN A 254 -16.24 22.58 -27.89
N ARG A 255 -16.80 22.51 -29.10
CA ARG A 255 -16.38 21.73 -30.28
C ARG A 255 -15.08 22.29 -30.88
N ILE A 256 -14.28 21.44 -31.54
CA ILE A 256 -13.19 21.85 -32.45
C ILE A 256 -13.35 21.13 -33.80
N GLU A 257 -13.05 21.86 -34.87
CA GLU A 257 -13.40 21.65 -36.28
C GLU A 257 -12.54 20.63 -37.09
N PRO A 258 -13.03 20.17 -38.27
CA PRO A 258 -12.51 19.04 -39.04
C PRO A 258 -11.15 19.22 -39.75
N SER A 259 -10.58 20.43 -39.82
CA SER A 259 -9.38 20.72 -40.65
C SER A 259 -8.04 20.21 -40.09
N VAL A 260 -8.04 19.64 -38.87
CA VAL A 260 -6.84 19.08 -38.22
C VAL A 260 -6.58 17.61 -38.64
N VAL A 261 -7.63 16.90 -39.08
CA VAL A 261 -7.56 15.46 -39.39
C VAL A 261 -6.74 15.18 -40.66
N GLU A 262 -6.82 16.06 -41.65
CA GLU A 262 -6.27 15.84 -43.00
C GLU A 262 -4.72 15.92 -43.06
N LYS A 263 -4.10 16.63 -42.10
CA LYS A 263 -2.62 16.71 -42.02
C LYS A 263 -1.98 15.44 -41.43
N ILE A 264 -2.73 14.64 -40.68
CA ILE A 264 -2.22 13.44 -39.99
C ILE A 264 -2.15 12.24 -40.95
N GLU A 265 -3.01 12.20 -41.96
CA GLU A 265 -3.12 11.06 -42.88
C GLU A 265 -1.96 10.97 -43.89
N LYS A 266 -1.35 12.10 -44.27
CA LYS A 266 -0.25 12.12 -45.25
C LYS A 266 1.07 11.55 -44.73
N SER A 267 1.25 11.42 -43.41
CA SER A 267 2.48 10.88 -42.82
C SER A 267 2.55 9.35 -42.82
N ARG A 268 1.51 8.65 -43.30
CA ARG A 268 1.38 7.18 -43.18
C ARG A 268 1.87 6.35 -44.38
N GLN A 269 2.39 6.95 -45.45
CA GLN A 269 2.59 6.22 -46.71
C GLN A 269 4.02 5.77 -47.07
N VAL A 270 5.01 5.78 -46.16
CA VAL A 270 6.43 5.56 -46.54
C VAL A 270 7.08 4.25 -46.02
N ILE A 271 6.38 3.33 -45.36
CA ILE A 271 7.05 2.14 -44.79
C ILE A 271 6.47 0.83 -45.34
N LYS A 272 7.02 0.39 -46.47
CA LYS A 272 7.05 -1.02 -46.92
C LYS A 272 8.35 -1.26 -47.68
N GLU A 273 9.28 -2.01 -47.09
CA GLU A 273 9.99 -3.15 -47.71
C GLU A 273 11.11 -3.73 -46.81
N LYS A 274 11.06 -5.06 -46.59
CA LYS A 274 12.15 -6.06 -46.32
C LYS A 274 13.04 -5.86 -45.08
N GLU A 275 13.31 -6.82 -44.18
CA GLU A 275 13.29 -8.30 -44.06
C GLU A 275 13.21 -8.59 -42.53
N GLY A 276 12.27 -9.37 -41.97
CA GLY A 276 12.30 -10.85 -41.83
C GLY A 276 13.40 -11.33 -40.86
N SER A 277 13.22 -12.07 -39.76
CA SER A 277 12.12 -12.82 -39.12
C SER A 277 12.70 -13.30 -37.76
N SER A 278 12.04 -13.21 -36.60
CA SER A 278 11.34 -14.34 -35.97
C SER A 278 11.00 -14.08 -34.47
N ARG A 279 10.83 -12.82 -34.04
CA ARG A 279 10.54 -12.49 -32.62
C ARG A 279 9.43 -11.46 -32.38
N GLU A 280 8.80 -10.92 -33.43
CA GLU A 280 7.84 -9.81 -33.31
C GLU A 280 6.36 -10.21 -33.43
N VAL A 281 6.05 -11.42 -33.90
CA VAL A 281 4.66 -11.82 -34.19
C VAL A 281 3.83 -12.03 -32.91
N GLN A 282 4.43 -12.40 -31.77
CA GLN A 282 3.70 -12.55 -30.51
C GLN A 282 3.54 -11.23 -29.72
N TYR A 283 4.35 -10.22 -30.01
CA TYR A 283 4.36 -8.95 -29.26
C TYR A 283 3.42 -7.90 -29.88
N ASN A 284 3.24 -7.94 -31.20
CA ASN A 284 2.44 -6.93 -31.91
C ASN A 284 0.93 -7.22 -31.90
N GLU A 285 0.47 -8.49 -31.84
CA GLU A 285 -0.97 -8.81 -31.69
C GLU A 285 -1.54 -8.35 -30.33
N LEU A 286 -0.74 -8.45 -29.25
CA LEU A 286 -1.14 -7.94 -27.93
C LEU A 286 -1.14 -6.41 -27.89
N THR A 287 -0.19 -5.78 -28.58
CA THR A 287 -0.02 -4.32 -28.58
C THR A 287 -1.10 -3.64 -29.43
N GLU A 288 -1.49 -4.19 -30.58
CA GLU A 288 -2.65 -3.72 -31.36
C GLU A 288 -3.99 -3.96 -30.66
N PHE A 289 -4.13 -5.04 -29.87
CA PHE A 289 -5.32 -5.30 -29.06
C PHE A 289 -5.48 -4.29 -27.91
N PHE A 290 -4.40 -3.93 -27.21
CA PHE A 290 -4.46 -2.92 -26.13
C PHE A 290 -4.64 -1.49 -26.66
N ASN A 291 -4.14 -1.19 -27.86
CA ASN A 291 -4.17 0.16 -28.43
C ASN A 291 -5.44 0.49 -29.25
N SER A 292 -6.31 -0.49 -29.53
CA SER A 292 -7.56 -0.30 -30.31
C SER A 292 -8.81 -0.01 -29.46
N ILE A 293 -8.68 0.25 -28.15
CA ILE A 293 -9.85 0.52 -27.27
C ILE A 293 -9.94 2.02 -26.89
N PRO A 294 -11.04 2.72 -27.24
CA PRO A 294 -11.28 4.11 -26.86
C PRO A 294 -11.57 4.30 -25.37
N TYR A 295 -11.06 5.41 -24.82
CA TYR A 295 -11.22 5.89 -23.45
C TYR A 295 -12.67 6.31 -23.15
N THR A 296 -13.39 5.55 -22.33
CA THR A 296 -14.18 6.09 -21.21
C THR A 296 -14.38 4.95 -20.21
N SER A 297 -14.09 5.17 -18.93
CA SER A 297 -14.52 4.25 -17.85
C SER A 297 -14.14 2.77 -18.06
N LYS A 298 -12.89 2.37 -17.79
CA LYS A 298 -12.53 1.02 -17.31
C LYS A 298 -11.09 0.94 -16.77
N PRO A 299 -10.82 0.07 -15.78
CA PRO A 299 -9.63 0.10 -14.94
C PRO A 299 -8.40 -0.51 -15.61
N ASN A 300 -7.23 -0.21 -15.05
CA ASN A 300 -5.91 -0.54 -15.58
C ASN A 300 -5.48 -1.97 -15.18
N TYR A 301 -5.88 -3.00 -15.94
CA TYR A 301 -5.71 -4.43 -15.59
C TYR A 301 -4.25 -4.93 -15.48
N ALA A 302 -3.23 -4.13 -15.84
CA ALA A 302 -1.83 -4.43 -15.56
C ALA A 302 -1.37 -3.96 -14.16
N LYS A 303 -2.23 -3.22 -13.44
CA LYS A 303 -2.02 -2.72 -12.06
C LYS A 303 -3.12 -3.15 -11.09
N LEU A 304 -4.12 -3.92 -11.55
CA LEU A 304 -5.19 -4.37 -10.68
C LEU A 304 -4.71 -5.54 -9.83
N THR A 305 -4.76 -5.35 -8.53
CA THR A 305 -4.65 -6.42 -7.54
C THR A 305 -5.79 -7.42 -7.74
N GLU A 306 -5.60 -8.68 -7.34
CA GLU A 306 -6.65 -9.72 -7.32
C GLU A 306 -7.97 -9.18 -6.73
N LYS A 307 -7.84 -8.36 -5.68
CA LYS A 307 -8.94 -7.69 -4.99
C LYS A 307 -9.73 -6.72 -5.89
N GLU A 308 -9.10 -6.00 -6.79
CA GLU A 308 -9.78 -5.05 -7.69
C GLU A 308 -10.48 -5.77 -8.85
N ILE A 309 -9.94 -6.91 -9.30
CA ILE A 309 -10.57 -7.77 -10.30
C ILE A 309 -11.84 -8.40 -9.73
N VAL A 310 -11.77 -8.95 -8.53
CA VAL A 310 -12.91 -9.56 -7.81
C VAL A 310 -14.04 -8.56 -7.55
N ASN A 311 -13.72 -7.28 -7.32
CA ASN A 311 -14.71 -6.22 -7.10
C ASN A 311 -15.18 -5.52 -8.40
N SER A 312 -14.79 -6.00 -9.58
CA SER A 312 -15.14 -5.38 -10.85
C SER A 312 -16.63 -5.57 -11.21
N ARG A 313 -17.28 -4.52 -11.72
CA ARG A 313 -18.70 -4.57 -12.15
C ARG A 313 -18.93 -5.45 -13.39
N ASN A 314 -17.87 -5.78 -14.12
CA ASN A 314 -17.88 -6.53 -15.37
C ASN A 314 -17.21 -7.91 -15.26
N ILE A 315 -17.28 -8.52 -14.06
CA ILE A 315 -16.59 -9.78 -13.73
C ILE A 315 -16.86 -10.93 -14.72
N ASP A 316 -18.06 -11.05 -15.31
CA ASP A 316 -18.35 -12.07 -16.34
C ASP A 316 -17.49 -11.88 -17.61
N GLN A 317 -17.30 -10.64 -18.06
CA GLN A 317 -16.46 -10.34 -19.24
C GLN A 317 -14.98 -10.62 -18.93
N VAL A 318 -14.53 -10.31 -17.72
CA VAL A 318 -13.17 -10.57 -17.27
C VAL A 318 -12.91 -12.08 -17.23
N VAL A 319 -13.80 -12.86 -16.60
CA VAL A 319 -13.67 -14.31 -16.54
C VAL A 319 -13.70 -14.94 -17.93
N ARG A 320 -14.58 -14.51 -18.84
CA ARG A 320 -14.59 -14.99 -20.23
C ARG A 320 -13.28 -14.68 -20.97
N GLY A 321 -12.74 -13.48 -20.78
CA GLY A 321 -11.46 -13.07 -21.36
C GLY A 321 -10.31 -13.94 -20.84
N LEU A 322 -10.21 -14.12 -19.52
CA LEU A 322 -9.22 -14.98 -18.87
C LEU A 322 -9.29 -16.42 -19.39
N LEU A 323 -10.49 -17.02 -19.43
CA LEU A 323 -10.70 -18.39 -19.94
C LEU A 323 -10.32 -18.54 -21.42
N ASN A 324 -10.48 -17.50 -22.23
CA ASN A 324 -10.12 -17.52 -23.65
C ASN A 324 -8.60 -17.40 -23.85
N ILE A 325 -7.97 -16.47 -23.13
CA ILE A 325 -6.51 -16.25 -23.14
C ILE A 325 -5.78 -17.50 -22.67
N GLN A 326 -6.24 -18.09 -21.57
CA GLN A 326 -5.65 -19.27 -20.95
C GLN A 326 -5.43 -20.44 -21.93
N ARG A 327 -6.37 -20.63 -22.86
CA ARG A 327 -6.31 -21.69 -23.89
C ARG A 327 -5.23 -21.46 -24.94
N LYS A 328 -4.84 -20.21 -25.17
CA LYS A 328 -3.95 -19.79 -26.27
C LYS A 328 -2.54 -19.42 -25.78
N THR A 329 -2.33 -19.37 -24.46
CA THR A 329 -1.07 -18.90 -23.87
C THR A 329 -0.13 -20.01 -23.42
N HIS A 330 1.16 -19.66 -23.39
CA HIS A 330 2.27 -20.44 -22.85
C HIS A 330 2.06 -20.79 -21.35
N HIS A 331 2.64 -21.92 -20.90
CA HIS A 331 2.39 -22.53 -19.58
C HIS A 331 2.54 -21.54 -18.40
N LYS A 332 3.60 -20.72 -18.37
CA LYS A 332 3.83 -19.73 -17.29
C LYS A 332 2.73 -18.67 -17.14
N ILE A 333 2.05 -18.30 -18.24
CA ILE A 333 0.95 -17.32 -18.22
C ILE A 333 -0.36 -18.02 -17.84
N ARG A 334 -0.52 -19.27 -18.30
CA ARG A 334 -1.64 -20.15 -17.95
C ARG A 334 -1.75 -20.35 -16.44
N GLU A 335 -0.63 -20.56 -15.75
CA GLU A 335 -0.52 -20.67 -14.28
C GLU A 335 -1.14 -19.46 -13.56
N LYS A 336 -0.73 -18.25 -13.94
CA LYS A 336 -1.24 -17.01 -13.33
C LYS A 336 -2.74 -16.81 -13.55
N ILE A 337 -3.24 -17.20 -14.73
CA ILE A 337 -4.66 -17.12 -15.03
C ILE A 337 -5.47 -18.12 -14.20
N ILE A 338 -4.94 -19.33 -14.01
CA ILE A 338 -5.58 -20.36 -13.16
C ILE A 338 -5.70 -19.86 -11.71
N LEU A 339 -4.61 -19.33 -11.15
CA LEU A 339 -4.60 -18.78 -9.79
C LEU A 339 -5.64 -17.67 -9.63
N LEU A 340 -5.66 -16.72 -10.57
CA LEU A 340 -6.61 -15.61 -10.56
C LEU A 340 -8.08 -16.08 -10.66
N LEU A 341 -8.36 -17.07 -11.51
CA LEU A 341 -9.69 -17.67 -11.63
C LEU A 341 -10.11 -18.41 -10.33
N GLY A 342 -9.15 -19.06 -9.66
CA GLY A 342 -9.34 -19.71 -8.35
C GLY A 342 -9.74 -18.71 -7.26
N ASP A 343 -9.03 -17.59 -7.17
CA ASP A 343 -9.34 -16.56 -6.19
C ASP A 343 -10.70 -15.88 -6.48
N ILE A 344 -11.08 -15.71 -7.76
CA ILE A 344 -12.40 -15.19 -8.15
C ILE A 344 -13.53 -16.11 -7.67
N VAL A 345 -13.42 -17.43 -7.88
CA VAL A 345 -14.49 -18.35 -7.46
C VAL A 345 -14.54 -18.53 -5.95
N SER A 346 -13.44 -18.34 -5.22
CA SER A 346 -13.41 -18.47 -3.76
C SER A 346 -14.01 -17.29 -2.98
N GLU A 347 -14.39 -16.21 -3.67
CA GLU A 347 -15.05 -15.06 -3.05
C GLU A 347 -16.56 -15.32 -2.86
N HIS A 348 -17.03 -15.19 -1.60
CA HIS A 348 -18.43 -15.45 -1.25
C HIS A 348 -19.44 -14.60 -2.05
N ARG A 349 -19.09 -13.36 -2.38
CA ARG A 349 -19.94 -12.48 -3.20
C ARG A 349 -20.11 -12.97 -4.64
N ILE A 350 -19.13 -13.69 -5.18
CA ILE A 350 -19.22 -14.30 -6.51
C ILE A 350 -20.11 -15.55 -6.45
N HIS A 351 -20.04 -16.32 -5.36
CA HIS A 351 -20.97 -17.42 -5.07
C HIS A 351 -22.43 -17.01 -5.05
N VAL A 352 -22.73 -15.89 -4.40
CA VAL A 352 -24.11 -15.43 -4.27
C VAL A 352 -24.64 -14.78 -5.55
N ASN A 353 -23.82 -13.95 -6.22
CA ASN A 353 -24.31 -13.08 -7.30
C ASN A 353 -24.05 -13.61 -8.71
N TYR A 354 -23.13 -14.58 -8.89
CA TYR A 354 -22.70 -15.04 -10.21
C TYR A 354 -22.49 -16.56 -10.29
N PRO A 355 -23.53 -17.39 -10.03
CA PRO A 355 -23.42 -18.85 -10.02
C PRO A 355 -22.96 -19.46 -11.36
N ASN A 356 -23.33 -18.82 -12.48
CA ASN A 356 -22.89 -19.24 -13.83
C ASN A 356 -21.37 -19.07 -14.06
N ILE A 357 -20.75 -18.09 -13.40
CA ILE A 357 -19.30 -17.88 -13.45
C ILE A 357 -18.59 -19.04 -12.76
N ILE A 358 -19.08 -19.44 -11.59
CA ILE A 358 -18.53 -20.57 -10.84
C ILE A 358 -18.63 -21.84 -11.65
N SER A 359 -19.82 -22.19 -12.15
CA SER A 359 -20.02 -23.37 -12.99
C SER A 359 -19.04 -23.40 -14.18
N ARG A 360 -18.81 -22.25 -14.84
CA ARG A 360 -17.90 -22.14 -15.99
C ARG A 360 -16.43 -22.30 -15.62
N VAL A 361 -15.99 -21.68 -14.52
CA VAL A 361 -14.61 -21.79 -14.03
C VAL A 361 -14.35 -23.20 -13.47
N THR A 362 -15.27 -23.73 -12.67
CA THR A 362 -15.27 -25.12 -12.18
C THR A 362 -15.18 -26.13 -13.34
N LYS A 363 -15.98 -25.97 -14.40
CA LYS A 363 -15.91 -26.84 -15.59
C LYS A 363 -14.59 -26.70 -16.34
N ASN A 364 -14.00 -25.50 -16.36
CA ASN A 364 -12.69 -25.28 -16.95
C ASN A 364 -11.55 -25.89 -16.11
N MET A 365 -11.65 -25.81 -14.78
CA MET A 365 -10.73 -26.41 -13.84
C MET A 365 -10.79 -27.95 -13.89
N ALA A 366 -11.99 -28.53 -13.94
CA ALA A 366 -12.18 -29.97 -14.10
C ALA A 366 -11.59 -30.49 -15.43
N ARG A 367 -11.67 -29.69 -16.51
CA ARG A 367 -11.04 -30.02 -17.80
C ARG A 367 -9.52 -30.14 -17.72
N TYR A 368 -8.83 -29.50 -16.77
CA TYR A 368 -7.39 -29.73 -16.62
C TYR A 368 -7.08 -31.12 -16.09
N VAL A 369 -7.98 -31.69 -15.30
CA VAL A 369 -7.84 -33.06 -14.81
C VAL A 369 -8.15 -34.06 -15.92
N ASP A 370 -9.17 -33.76 -16.73
CA ASP A 370 -9.52 -34.53 -17.94
C ASP A 370 -8.41 -34.46 -19.00
N MET A 371 -7.70 -33.33 -19.09
CA MET A 371 -6.50 -33.20 -19.95
C MET A 371 -5.34 -34.07 -19.47
N ILE A 372 -5.23 -34.41 -18.18
CA ILE A 372 -4.21 -35.34 -17.68
C ILE A 372 -4.46 -36.76 -18.23
N GLN A 373 -5.73 -37.17 -18.31
CA GLN A 373 -6.16 -38.51 -18.74
C GLN A 373 -6.01 -38.73 -20.26
N ASN A 374 -5.89 -37.66 -21.06
CA ASN A 374 -5.84 -37.72 -22.52
C ASN A 374 -4.49 -37.26 -23.11
N LEU A 375 -3.43 -37.23 -22.30
CA LEU A 375 -2.08 -36.95 -22.82
C LEU A 375 -1.55 -38.21 -23.54
N ASP A 376 -1.40 -38.14 -24.87
CA ASP A 376 -0.69 -39.17 -25.63
C ASP A 376 0.82 -39.05 -25.37
N ASN A 377 1.43 -40.05 -24.71
CA ASN A 377 2.87 -40.12 -24.40
C ASN A 377 3.46 -38.84 -23.74
N PRO A 378 2.97 -38.42 -22.57
CA PRO A 378 3.43 -37.18 -21.94
C PRO A 378 4.86 -37.27 -21.43
N ILE A 379 5.65 -36.23 -21.70
CA ILE A 379 7.00 -36.08 -21.15
C ILE A 379 6.87 -35.77 -19.64
N PRO A 380 7.75 -36.28 -18.75
CA PRO A 380 7.62 -36.11 -17.29
C PRO A 380 7.45 -34.65 -16.82
N LYS A 381 7.97 -33.69 -17.59
CA LYS A 381 7.81 -32.25 -17.33
C LYS A 381 6.36 -31.78 -17.51
N GLU A 382 5.64 -32.30 -18.50
CA GLU A 382 4.25 -31.95 -18.79
C GLU A 382 3.29 -32.56 -17.77
N ILE A 383 3.58 -33.77 -17.31
CA ILE A 383 2.90 -34.43 -16.18
C ILE A 383 3.04 -33.57 -14.92
N ASN A 384 4.28 -33.22 -14.53
CA ASN A 384 4.54 -32.42 -13.34
C ASN A 384 3.88 -31.04 -13.38
N ILE A 385 3.87 -30.39 -14.54
CA ILE A 385 3.21 -29.09 -14.74
C ILE A 385 1.69 -29.25 -14.56
N THR A 386 1.09 -30.30 -15.13
CA THR A 386 -0.36 -30.48 -15.11
C THR A 386 -0.86 -30.93 -13.73
N VAL A 387 -0.13 -31.82 -13.06
CA VAL A 387 -0.39 -32.22 -11.66
C VAL A 387 -0.25 -31.04 -10.71
N ARG A 388 0.79 -30.21 -10.87
CA ARG A 388 0.96 -28.98 -10.09
C ARG A 388 -0.23 -28.03 -10.28
N TYR A 389 -0.70 -27.84 -11.51
CA TYR A 389 -1.87 -27.01 -11.77
C TYR A 389 -3.15 -27.58 -11.16
N ALA A 390 -3.36 -28.90 -11.19
CA ALA A 390 -4.49 -29.53 -10.54
C ALA A 390 -4.47 -29.33 -9.01
N ILE A 391 -3.30 -29.50 -8.37
CA ILE A 391 -3.12 -29.31 -6.92
C ILE A 391 -3.30 -27.84 -6.50
N GLU A 392 -2.69 -26.90 -7.23
CA GLU A 392 -2.84 -25.46 -6.97
C GLU A 392 -4.31 -25.02 -7.13
N THR A 393 -5.03 -25.60 -8.10
CA THR A 393 -6.47 -25.37 -8.31
C THR A 393 -7.30 -25.90 -7.13
N ILE A 394 -6.98 -27.08 -6.59
CA ILE A 394 -7.64 -27.65 -5.40
C ILE A 394 -7.42 -26.74 -4.18
N GLY A 395 -6.17 -26.35 -3.93
CA GLY A 395 -5.79 -25.58 -2.74
C GLY A 395 -6.43 -24.19 -2.67
N LYS A 396 -6.85 -23.65 -3.82
CA LYS A 396 -7.42 -22.30 -3.92
C LYS A 396 -8.93 -22.27 -4.01
N THR A 397 -9.61 -23.38 -4.28
CA THR A 397 -11.08 -23.43 -4.38
C THR A 397 -11.70 -23.80 -3.03
N LYS A 398 -12.70 -23.05 -2.55
CA LYS A 398 -13.44 -23.39 -1.31
C LYS A 398 -14.62 -24.35 -1.54
N THR A 399 -14.82 -24.77 -2.78
CA THR A 399 -15.96 -25.60 -3.18
C THR A 399 -15.64 -27.08 -2.97
N ILE A 400 -16.21 -27.66 -1.91
CA ILE A 400 -16.01 -29.07 -1.51
C ILE A 400 -16.26 -30.03 -2.69
N ASP A 401 -17.29 -29.78 -3.51
CA ASP A 401 -17.63 -30.65 -4.65
C ASP A 401 -16.58 -30.61 -5.76
N LEU A 402 -16.00 -29.44 -6.03
CA LEU A 402 -14.92 -29.29 -7.01
C LEU A 402 -13.64 -29.96 -6.51
N GLN A 403 -13.30 -29.76 -5.23
CA GLN A 403 -12.16 -30.44 -4.62
C GLN A 403 -12.31 -31.96 -4.67
N ARG A 404 -13.50 -32.50 -4.34
CA ARG A 404 -13.81 -33.92 -4.44
C ARG A 404 -13.67 -34.46 -5.86
N ASN A 405 -14.19 -33.74 -6.86
CA ASN A 405 -14.10 -34.16 -8.26
C ASN A 405 -12.65 -34.17 -8.76
N VAL A 406 -11.85 -33.14 -8.45
CA VAL A 406 -10.45 -33.09 -8.85
C VAL A 406 -9.62 -34.16 -8.14
N ILE A 407 -9.85 -34.38 -6.84
CA ILE A 407 -9.18 -35.43 -6.08
C ILE A 407 -9.55 -36.82 -6.62
N ALA A 408 -10.82 -37.08 -6.90
CA ALA A 408 -11.27 -38.35 -7.46
C ALA A 408 -10.60 -38.65 -8.81
N SER A 409 -10.57 -37.68 -9.74
CA SER A 409 -9.93 -37.84 -11.04
C SER A 409 -8.40 -37.98 -10.95
N LEU A 410 -7.73 -37.29 -10.01
CA LEU A 410 -6.30 -37.50 -9.74
C LEU A 410 -6.01 -38.90 -9.18
N ILE A 411 -6.86 -39.41 -8.27
CA ILE A 411 -6.75 -40.78 -7.73
C ILE A 411 -6.95 -41.82 -8.83
N THR A 412 -7.93 -41.63 -9.72
CA THR A 412 -8.15 -42.51 -10.88
C THR A 412 -6.91 -42.54 -11.77
N TRP A 413 -6.33 -41.38 -12.08
CA TRP A 413 -5.12 -41.29 -12.91
C TRP A 413 -3.88 -41.93 -12.27
N VAL A 414 -3.64 -41.76 -10.96
CA VAL A 414 -2.50 -42.40 -10.27
C VAL A 414 -2.65 -43.93 -10.19
N ASN A 415 -3.88 -44.44 -10.25
CA ASN A 415 -4.18 -45.88 -10.16
C ASN A 415 -4.45 -46.54 -11.52
N GLU A 416 -4.33 -45.82 -12.65
CA GLU A 416 -4.30 -46.44 -13.97
C GLU A 416 -2.94 -47.17 -14.16
N PRO A 417 -2.95 -48.44 -14.61
CA PRO A 417 -1.77 -49.30 -14.64
C PRO A 417 -0.66 -48.84 -15.60
#